data_AF-A0A835YJU2-F1
#
_entry.id   AF-A0A835YJU2-F1
#
_cell.length_a   1.000
_cell.length_b   1.000
_cell.length_c   1.000
_cell.angle_alpha   90.00
_cell.angle_beta   90.00
_cell.angle_gamma   90.00
#
_symmetry.space_group_name_H-M   'P 1'
#
loop_
_entity.id
_entity.type
_entity.pdbx_description
1 polymer ?
#
loop_
_entity_poly.entity_id
_entity_poly.type
_entity_poly.pdbx_seq_one_letter_code
_entity_poly.pdbx_strand_id
1 'polypeptide(L)'
;MAQQPRRDGVRPIIAYRADEPLQALQDFYKKGELSVEVVIPPEHMTKDNKRVKARQIWGDTVYTADSDLVAVLMHMGFYAHYLSHPPNAVVEFRALLKLTPPQEKYNSRARFVKSRLWCSPGDGCSYQVERCWLTTRTGNTIDLQPCVDEVPAPYPTVQTGMGDRQMTTRTAGAKSKVSQEVSIQFNLCNEPWLKYTLSAIADKGLKHSGWTSARLRSEVLFLETTTERYQLCCVSASDDPKGKDLFTFAKCEAPLPISLLQKTGVPQPAELVNVVEKDVEWEEFRWGVSSLHLRGKEYALKRMHFMEACQTAA
;
A
#
# COMPACT_ATOMS: atom_id res chain seq x y z
N MET A 1 40.47 -25.50 9.56
CA MET A 1 39.55 -25.75 10.69
C MET A 1 38.20 -26.15 10.12
N ALA A 2 37.91 -27.45 10.09
CA ALA A 2 36.66 -27.99 9.58
C ALA A 2 35.52 -27.66 10.57
N GLN A 3 34.48 -26.96 10.09
CA GLN A 3 33.26 -26.77 10.86
C GLN A 3 32.47 -28.09 10.82
N GLN A 4 32.35 -28.73 11.98
CA GLN A 4 31.48 -29.89 12.19
C GLN A 4 30.00 -29.50 11.96
N PRO A 5 29.18 -30.36 11.34
CA PRO A 5 27.75 -30.13 11.26
C PRO A 5 27.16 -30.23 12.67
N ARG A 6 26.53 -29.16 13.16
CA ARG A 6 25.85 -29.15 14.46
C ARG A 6 24.65 -30.09 14.40
N ARG A 7 24.54 -30.94 15.43
CA ARG A 7 23.46 -31.90 15.68
C ARG A 7 22.08 -31.25 15.52
N ASP A 8 21.19 -31.89 14.78
CA ASP A 8 19.75 -31.60 14.77
C ASP A 8 19.16 -31.91 16.16
N GLY A 9 19.29 -30.95 17.08
CA GLY A 9 18.65 -30.99 18.40
C GLY A 9 17.14 -30.83 18.26
N VAL A 10 16.39 -31.53 19.10
CA VAL A 10 14.93 -31.38 19.24
C VAL A 10 14.61 -29.90 19.48
N ARG A 11 13.98 -29.26 18.50
CA ARG A 11 13.64 -27.83 18.58
C ARG A 11 12.45 -27.64 19.53
N PRO A 12 12.43 -26.57 20.34
CA PRO A 12 11.27 -26.27 21.17
C PRO A 12 10.05 -25.96 20.29
N ILE A 13 8.90 -26.52 20.67
CA ILE A 13 7.62 -26.35 19.98
C ILE A 13 6.69 -25.51 20.85
N ILE A 14 6.08 -24.48 20.27
CA ILE A 14 5.07 -23.63 20.90
C ILE A 14 3.73 -23.83 20.18
N ALA A 15 2.65 -23.99 20.94
CA ALA A 15 1.31 -23.91 20.40
C ALA A 15 0.85 -22.44 20.32
N TYR A 16 0.43 -21.99 19.14
CA TYR A 16 -0.10 -20.65 18.94
C TYR A 16 -1.44 -20.48 19.65
N ARG A 17 -1.65 -19.29 20.24
CA ARG A 17 -2.90 -18.86 20.86
C ARG A 17 -3.30 -17.51 20.29
N ALA A 18 -4.57 -17.35 19.93
CA ALA A 18 -5.03 -16.12 19.29
C ALA A 18 -5.15 -14.91 20.25
N ASP A 19 -5.30 -15.15 21.56
CA ASP A 19 -5.53 -14.07 22.54
C ASP A 19 -4.24 -13.57 23.22
N GLU A 20 -3.12 -14.29 23.08
CA GLU A 20 -1.85 -13.99 23.76
C GLU A 20 -0.70 -13.86 22.74
N PRO A 21 0.23 -12.89 22.89
CA PRO A 21 1.48 -12.91 22.15
C PRO A 21 2.31 -14.16 22.52
N LEU A 22 3.30 -14.48 21.70
CA LEU A 22 4.17 -15.63 21.93
C LEU A 22 5.18 -15.34 23.07
N GLN A 23 4.69 -15.18 24.30
CA GLN A 23 5.47 -14.81 25.48
C GLN A 23 6.64 -15.78 25.74
N ALA A 24 6.44 -17.06 25.40
CA ALA A 24 7.44 -18.10 25.53
C ALA A 24 8.69 -17.88 24.66
N LEU A 25 8.63 -17.05 23.59
CA LEU A 25 9.81 -16.73 22.78
C LEU A 25 10.90 -16.05 23.61
N GLN A 26 10.50 -15.16 24.53
CA GLN A 26 11.45 -14.46 25.39
C GLN A 26 12.14 -15.43 26.36
N ASP A 27 11.41 -16.43 26.86
CA ASP A 27 11.96 -17.46 27.75
C ASP A 27 12.93 -18.38 27.02
N PHE A 28 12.61 -18.79 25.78
CA PHE A 28 13.52 -19.60 24.95
C PHE A 28 14.76 -18.81 24.54
N TYR A 29 14.62 -17.53 24.21
CA TYR A 29 15.76 -16.67 23.92
C TYR A 29 16.71 -16.55 25.12
N LYS A 30 16.16 -16.33 26.34
CA LYS A 30 16.94 -16.28 27.58
C LYS A 30 17.65 -17.60 27.90
N LYS A 31 17.08 -18.73 27.49
CA LYS A 31 17.69 -20.06 27.60
C LYS A 31 18.78 -20.33 26.55
N GLY A 32 18.96 -19.43 25.58
CA GLY A 32 19.96 -19.54 24.53
C GLY A 32 19.49 -20.30 23.28
N GLU A 33 18.19 -20.58 23.17
CA GLU A 33 17.63 -21.18 21.95
C GLU A 33 17.57 -20.14 20.83
N LEU A 34 17.99 -20.54 19.63
CA LEU A 34 18.03 -19.65 18.46
C LEU A 34 16.94 -19.97 17.43
N SER A 35 16.27 -21.12 17.57
CA SER A 35 15.24 -21.58 16.64
C SER A 35 14.08 -22.22 17.40
N VAL A 36 12.86 -21.82 17.06
CA VAL A 36 11.64 -22.30 17.70
C VAL A 36 10.61 -22.65 16.63
N GLU A 37 9.90 -23.74 16.80
CA GLU A 37 8.78 -24.10 15.94
C GLU A 37 7.47 -23.70 16.59
N VAL A 38 6.55 -23.12 15.82
CA VAL A 38 5.22 -22.74 16.30
C VAL A 38 4.17 -23.48 15.48
N VAL A 39 3.28 -24.20 16.18
CA VAL A 39 2.13 -24.90 15.59
C VAL A 39 0.91 -24.00 15.69
N ILE A 40 0.29 -23.74 14.56
CA ILE A 40 -0.86 -22.85 14.40
C ILE A 40 -2.07 -23.68 13.96
N PRO A 41 -3.12 -23.74 14.78
CA PRO A 41 -4.37 -24.36 14.39
C PRO A 41 -5.01 -23.66 13.17
N PRO A 42 -5.63 -24.40 12.24
CA PRO A 42 -6.20 -23.84 11.02
C PRO A 42 -7.33 -22.83 11.31
N GLU A 43 -8.08 -22.99 12.39
CA GLU A 43 -9.11 -22.04 12.84
C GLU A 43 -8.57 -20.64 13.13
N HIS A 44 -7.27 -20.51 13.41
CA HIS A 44 -6.63 -19.24 13.70
C HIS A 44 -5.95 -18.61 12.49
N MET A 45 -5.76 -19.37 11.40
CA MET A 45 -5.17 -18.90 10.13
C MET A 45 -6.25 -18.20 9.27
N THR A 46 -6.83 -17.12 9.79
CA THR A 46 -7.96 -16.40 9.18
C THR A 46 -7.85 -14.89 9.35
N LYS A 47 -8.44 -14.13 8.43
CA LYS A 47 -8.64 -12.69 8.56
C LYS A 47 -9.48 -12.31 9.78
N ASP A 48 -10.26 -13.24 10.31
CA ASP A 48 -11.16 -12.98 11.43
C ASP A 48 -10.49 -12.93 12.80
N ASN A 49 -9.22 -13.35 12.87
CA ASN A 49 -8.40 -13.28 14.06
C ASN A 49 -8.28 -11.82 14.56
N LYS A 50 -8.55 -11.61 15.86
CA LYS A 50 -8.57 -10.28 16.48
C LYS A 50 -7.23 -9.55 16.36
N ARG A 51 -6.10 -10.26 16.52
CA ARG A 51 -4.76 -9.64 16.46
C ARG A 51 -4.36 -9.28 15.03
N VAL A 52 -4.79 -10.10 14.05
CA VAL A 52 -4.70 -9.78 12.62
C VAL A 52 -5.50 -8.53 12.29
N LYS A 53 -6.77 -8.44 12.74
CA LYS A 53 -7.63 -7.26 12.57
C LYS A 53 -7.05 -6.01 13.22
N ALA A 54 -6.48 -6.15 14.41
CA ALA A 54 -5.83 -5.06 15.14
C ALA A 54 -4.48 -4.65 14.52
N ARG A 55 -3.97 -5.39 13.53
CA ARG A 55 -2.66 -5.17 12.90
C ARG A 55 -1.55 -5.09 13.94
N GLN A 56 -1.52 -6.05 14.85
CA GLN A 56 -0.48 -6.18 15.88
C GLN A 56 0.79 -6.78 15.27
N ILE A 57 1.42 -6.01 14.38
CA ILE A 57 2.66 -6.39 13.70
C ILE A 57 3.59 -5.19 13.66
N TRP A 58 4.83 -5.39 14.10
CA TRP A 58 5.86 -4.37 14.15
C TRP A 58 7.15 -4.90 13.53
N GLY A 59 7.66 -4.23 12.50
CA GLY A 59 8.79 -4.71 11.69
C GLY A 59 8.40 -5.30 10.33
N ASP A 60 9.38 -5.65 9.51
CA ASP A 60 9.16 -6.07 8.11
C ASP A 60 9.84 -7.40 7.74
N THR A 61 11.08 -7.58 8.17
CA THR A 61 11.89 -8.79 7.99
C THR A 61 12.14 -9.43 9.34
N VAL A 62 12.41 -8.58 10.33
CA VAL A 62 12.55 -8.94 11.74
C VAL A 62 11.43 -8.27 12.50
N TYR A 63 10.76 -9.04 13.35
CA TYR A 63 9.57 -8.62 14.08
C TYR A 63 9.82 -8.62 15.59
N THR A 64 9.11 -7.76 16.30
CA THR A 64 9.12 -7.73 17.77
C THR A 64 8.44 -8.99 18.32
N ALA A 65 8.84 -9.45 19.51
CA ALA A 65 8.19 -10.58 20.19
C ALA A 65 6.67 -10.41 20.41
N ASP A 66 6.18 -9.17 20.48
CA ASP A 66 4.76 -8.88 20.66
C ASP A 66 3.92 -9.05 19.38
N SER A 67 4.59 -9.10 18.22
CA SER A 67 3.95 -9.26 16.91
C SER A 67 3.18 -10.58 16.84
N ASP A 68 1.98 -10.52 16.27
CA ASP A 68 1.17 -11.70 16.05
C ASP A 68 1.73 -12.52 14.89
N LEU A 69 1.99 -13.82 15.12
CA LEU A 69 2.61 -14.68 14.13
C LEU A 69 1.74 -14.88 12.88
N VAL A 70 0.43 -15.05 13.03
CA VAL A 70 -0.48 -15.21 11.87
C VAL A 70 -0.45 -13.94 11.01
N ALA A 71 -0.50 -12.77 11.64
CA ALA A 71 -0.39 -11.50 10.95
C ALA A 71 0.97 -11.32 10.26
N VAL A 72 2.06 -11.80 10.86
CA VAL A 72 3.40 -11.83 10.25
C VAL A 72 3.45 -12.76 9.04
N LEU A 73 2.87 -13.96 9.12
CA LEU A 73 2.83 -14.91 8.00
C LEU A 73 2.03 -14.34 6.81
N MET A 74 0.92 -13.66 7.08
CA MET A 74 0.15 -12.93 6.06
C MET A 74 0.93 -11.72 5.51
N HIS A 75 1.65 -11.00 6.37
CA HIS A 75 2.51 -9.89 5.93
C HIS A 75 3.60 -10.36 4.98
N MET A 76 4.28 -11.47 5.29
CA MET A 76 5.31 -12.09 4.44
C MET A 76 4.73 -12.84 3.22
N GLY A 77 3.41 -12.95 3.12
CA GLY A 77 2.75 -13.59 1.98
C GLY A 77 2.81 -15.12 1.98
N PHE A 78 3.14 -15.77 3.11
CA PHE A 78 3.02 -17.23 3.23
C PHE A 78 1.56 -17.69 3.16
N TYR A 79 0.63 -16.83 3.58
CA TYR A 79 -0.79 -17.08 3.52
C TYR A 79 -1.55 -15.84 3.03
N ALA A 80 -2.51 -16.05 2.15
CA ALA A 80 -3.30 -14.98 1.55
C ALA A 80 -4.27 -14.36 2.57
N HIS A 81 -4.13 -13.06 2.83
CA HIS A 81 -4.93 -12.35 3.85
C HIS A 81 -6.46 -12.35 3.58
N TYR A 82 -6.87 -12.65 2.33
CA TYR A 82 -8.26 -12.56 1.87
C TYR A 82 -8.99 -13.90 1.95
N LEU A 83 -8.27 -14.98 2.24
CA LEU A 83 -8.88 -16.26 2.51
C LEU A 83 -9.57 -16.19 3.88
N SER A 84 -10.89 -16.42 3.87
CA SER A 84 -11.71 -16.43 5.08
C SER A 84 -11.32 -17.60 5.98
N HIS A 85 -11.08 -18.80 5.43
CA HIS A 85 -10.63 -19.97 6.17
C HIS A 85 -9.69 -20.84 5.33
N PRO A 86 -8.76 -21.56 5.96
CA PRO A 86 -7.95 -22.55 5.27
C PRO A 86 -8.83 -23.74 4.81
N PRO A 87 -8.41 -24.46 3.75
CA PRO A 87 -9.13 -25.63 3.28
C PRO A 87 -9.30 -26.68 4.39
N ASN A 88 -10.46 -27.34 4.44
CA ASN A 88 -10.76 -28.38 5.45
C ASN A 88 -9.79 -29.56 5.44
N ALA A 89 -9.02 -29.75 4.36
CA ALA A 89 -7.98 -30.75 4.24
C ALA A 89 -6.72 -30.45 5.08
N VAL A 90 -6.56 -29.21 5.56
CA VAL A 90 -5.42 -28.80 6.41
C VAL A 90 -5.71 -29.15 7.86
N VAL A 91 -4.74 -29.77 8.53
CA VAL A 91 -4.80 -30.13 9.96
C VAL A 91 -4.15 -29.05 10.81
N GLU A 92 -2.99 -28.56 10.40
CA GLU A 92 -2.22 -27.56 11.13
C GLU A 92 -1.24 -26.84 10.20
N PHE A 93 -0.86 -25.63 10.61
CA PHE A 93 0.24 -24.88 10.03
C PHE A 93 1.41 -24.87 11.00
N ARG A 94 2.63 -24.88 10.48
CA ARG A 94 3.85 -24.79 11.28
C ARG A 94 4.71 -23.67 10.74
N ALA A 95 5.34 -22.93 11.64
CA ALA A 95 6.29 -21.88 11.30
C ALA A 95 7.57 -22.07 12.11
N LEU A 96 8.70 -22.07 11.41
CA LEU A 96 10.02 -22.06 12.01
C LEU A 96 10.47 -20.61 12.17
N LEU A 97 10.74 -20.24 13.42
CA LEU A 97 11.19 -18.91 13.80
C LEU A 97 12.67 -18.95 14.20
N LYS A 98 13.42 -17.97 13.74
CA LYS A 98 14.77 -17.66 14.23
C LYS A 98 14.70 -16.53 15.23
N LEU A 99 15.19 -16.77 16.44
CA LEU A 99 15.28 -15.75 17.48
C LEU A 99 16.55 -14.91 17.28
N THR A 100 16.41 -13.59 17.38
CA THR A 100 17.50 -12.63 17.23
C THR A 100 17.45 -11.61 18.36
N PRO A 101 18.56 -10.93 18.67
CA PRO A 101 18.54 -9.84 19.64
C PRO A 101 17.50 -8.75 19.25
N PRO A 102 16.98 -8.01 20.24
CA PRO A 102 16.10 -6.89 20.00
C PRO A 102 16.81 -5.82 19.14
N GLN A 103 16.10 -5.26 18.16
CA GLN A 103 16.61 -4.16 17.34
C GLN A 103 16.24 -2.81 17.94
N GLU A 104 17.08 -1.81 17.74
CA GLU A 104 16.79 -0.42 18.12
C GLU A 104 15.62 0.14 17.30
N LYS A 105 15.50 -0.28 16.03
CA LYS A 105 14.51 0.21 15.07
C LYS A 105 13.96 -0.91 14.20
N TYR A 106 12.64 -1.03 14.17
CA TYR A 106 11.88 -1.92 13.30
C TYR A 106 11.17 -1.08 12.24
N ASN A 107 11.49 -1.34 10.96
CA ASN A 107 10.89 -0.58 9.86
C ASN A 107 9.46 -1.04 9.55
N SER A 108 8.63 -0.08 9.13
CA SER A 108 7.29 -0.37 8.60
C SER A 108 7.36 -0.67 7.11
N ARG A 109 6.68 -1.72 6.65
CA ARG A 109 6.45 -1.99 5.23
C ARG A 109 4.98 -2.34 4.98
N ALA A 110 4.44 -1.85 3.88
CA ALA A 110 3.08 -2.19 3.46
C ALA A 110 3.14 -3.29 2.39
N ARG A 111 2.55 -4.43 2.69
CA ARG A 111 2.39 -5.59 1.79
C ARG A 111 0.90 -5.93 1.70
N PHE A 112 0.52 -7.21 1.80
CA PHE A 112 -0.86 -7.64 1.98
C PHE A 112 -1.47 -7.09 3.29
N VAL A 113 -0.65 -6.98 4.33
CA VAL A 113 -0.96 -6.28 5.58
C VAL A 113 0.05 -5.15 5.75
N LYS A 114 -0.30 -4.06 6.45
CA LYS A 114 0.65 -2.98 6.76
C LYS A 114 1.26 -3.20 8.13
N SER A 115 2.58 -3.40 8.20
CA SER A 115 3.30 -3.45 9.47
C SER A 115 3.50 -2.06 10.06
N ARG A 116 3.74 -2.00 11.37
CA ARG A 116 3.99 -0.75 12.11
C ARG A 116 5.48 -0.55 12.31
N LEU A 117 5.89 0.72 12.34
CA LEU A 117 7.22 1.11 12.78
C LEU A 117 7.26 0.97 14.30
N TRP A 118 8.39 0.53 14.84
CA TRP A 118 8.63 0.51 16.28
C TRP A 118 10.07 0.89 16.58
N CYS A 119 10.29 1.74 17.56
CA CYS A 119 11.62 2.02 18.11
C CYS A 119 11.57 1.60 19.58
N SER A 120 12.25 0.50 19.92
CA SER A 120 12.26 -0.05 21.27
C SER A 120 13.61 0.22 21.92
N PRO A 121 13.69 0.48 23.23
CA PRO A 121 14.95 0.61 23.97
C PRO A 121 15.73 -0.71 24.15
N GLY A 122 15.58 -1.69 23.24
CA GLY A 122 16.39 -2.91 23.25
C GLY A 122 15.98 -3.96 24.30
N ASP A 123 14.76 -3.94 24.83
CA ASP A 123 14.27 -4.98 25.75
C ASP A 123 13.58 -6.13 24.98
N GLY A 124 13.75 -7.37 25.47
CA GLY A 124 13.13 -8.57 24.95
C GLY A 124 13.92 -9.32 23.87
N CYS A 125 13.20 -9.94 22.93
CA CYS A 125 13.77 -10.62 21.78
C CYS A 125 13.04 -10.21 20.50
N SER A 126 13.71 -10.40 19.37
CA SER A 126 13.11 -10.31 18.05
C SER A 126 12.99 -11.70 17.45
N TYR A 127 12.16 -11.85 16.42
CA TYR A 127 12.14 -13.07 15.63
C TYR A 127 12.00 -12.79 14.13
N GLN A 128 12.50 -13.73 13.34
CA GLN A 128 12.34 -13.79 11.89
C GLN A 128 11.72 -15.13 11.52
N VAL A 129 10.78 -15.15 10.57
CA VAL A 129 10.24 -16.41 10.04
C VAL A 129 11.20 -16.96 8.99
N GLU A 130 11.73 -18.17 9.20
CA GLU A 130 12.60 -18.84 8.24
C GLU A 130 11.81 -19.72 7.26
N ARG A 131 10.80 -20.43 7.75
CA ARG A 131 10.02 -21.39 6.96
C ARG A 131 8.59 -21.48 7.50
N CYS A 132 7.61 -21.66 6.61
CA CYS A 132 6.25 -22.01 6.99
C CYS A 132 5.75 -23.14 6.10
N TRP A 133 5.00 -24.09 6.67
CA TRP A 133 4.43 -25.21 5.96
C TRP A 133 3.09 -25.61 6.58
N LEU A 134 2.31 -26.38 5.85
CA LEU A 134 1.07 -26.96 6.34
C LEU A 134 1.10 -28.47 6.26
N THR A 135 0.38 -29.13 7.16
CA THR A 135 0.18 -30.58 7.14
C THR A 135 -1.28 -30.87 6.83
N THR A 136 -1.49 -31.73 5.84
CA THR A 136 -2.82 -32.16 5.40
C THR A 136 -3.31 -33.37 6.20
N ARG A 137 -4.61 -33.65 6.17
CA ARG A 137 -5.22 -34.84 6.81
C ARG A 137 -4.66 -36.16 6.28
N THR A 138 -4.13 -36.17 5.07
CA THR A 138 -3.49 -37.34 4.47
C THR A 138 -2.04 -37.54 4.95
N GLY A 139 -1.54 -36.66 5.84
CA GLY A 139 -0.17 -36.70 6.35
C GLY A 139 0.86 -36.02 5.46
N ASN A 140 0.46 -35.44 4.33
CA ASN A 140 1.39 -34.74 3.44
C ASN A 140 1.71 -33.35 3.98
N THR A 141 2.99 -33.00 3.95
CA THR A 141 3.50 -31.68 4.30
C THR A 141 3.75 -30.86 3.04
N ILE A 142 3.22 -29.64 3.00
CA ILE A 142 3.35 -28.71 1.88
C ILE A 142 4.04 -27.45 2.37
N ASP A 143 5.22 -27.14 1.81
CA ASP A 143 5.96 -25.92 2.11
C ASP A 143 5.32 -24.71 1.46
N LEU A 144 5.10 -23.67 2.25
CA LEU A 144 4.58 -22.40 1.79
C LEU A 144 5.74 -21.48 1.44
N GLN A 145 5.66 -20.84 0.27
CA GLN A 145 6.67 -19.89 -0.17
C GLN A 145 6.28 -18.48 0.26
N PRO A 146 7.23 -17.67 0.76
CA PRO A 146 6.97 -16.27 1.05
C PRO A 146 6.82 -15.48 -0.25
N CYS A 147 5.93 -14.50 -0.23
CA CYS A 147 5.67 -13.60 -1.33
C CYS A 147 6.07 -12.18 -0.87
N VAL A 148 7.39 -11.98 -0.74
CA VAL A 148 8.02 -10.77 -0.18
C VAL A 148 8.59 -9.80 -1.22
N ASP A 149 8.68 -10.19 -2.49
CA ASP A 149 9.15 -9.28 -3.56
C ASP A 149 8.09 -9.01 -4.62
N GLU A 150 7.05 -9.84 -4.67
CA GLU A 150 5.82 -9.44 -5.33
C GLU A 150 5.20 -8.37 -4.43
N VAL A 151 5.36 -7.11 -4.86
CA VAL A 151 4.25 -6.15 -4.71
C VAL A 151 3.02 -6.98 -5.05
N PRO A 152 2.01 -7.13 -4.16
CA PRO A 152 0.79 -7.81 -4.54
C PRO A 152 0.45 -7.23 -5.89
N ALA A 153 0.43 -8.06 -6.95
CA ALA A 153 -0.09 -7.60 -8.22
C ALA A 153 -1.37 -6.87 -7.81
N PRO A 154 -1.50 -5.55 -8.04
CA PRO A 154 -2.75 -4.88 -7.69
C PRO A 154 -3.76 -5.65 -8.50
N TYR A 155 -4.54 -6.53 -7.84
CA TYR A 155 -5.24 -7.62 -8.49
C TYR A 155 -5.86 -7.06 -9.77
N PRO A 156 -5.38 -7.42 -10.97
CA PRO A 156 -6.14 -7.06 -12.13
C PRO A 156 -7.35 -7.99 -12.15
N THR A 157 -8.45 -7.47 -12.66
CA THR A 157 -9.65 -8.19 -13.11
C THR A 157 -10.76 -8.33 -12.06
N VAL A 158 -11.79 -7.47 -12.19
CA VAL A 158 -13.20 -7.67 -11.79
C VAL A 158 -13.46 -8.67 -10.65
N GLN A 159 -13.87 -8.18 -9.48
CA GLN A 159 -14.59 -9.00 -8.50
C GLN A 159 -16.00 -8.48 -8.27
N THR A 160 -16.98 -9.31 -8.65
CA THR A 160 -18.39 -9.18 -8.27
C THR A 160 -18.55 -9.52 -6.78
N GLY A 161 -18.93 -8.50 -6.01
CA GLY A 161 -19.74 -8.54 -4.80
C GLY A 161 -19.41 -9.58 -3.72
N MET A 162 -18.90 -9.11 -2.58
CA MET A 162 -19.50 -9.36 -1.27
C MET A 162 -18.89 -8.40 -0.25
N GLY A 163 -19.75 -7.66 0.44
CA GLY A 163 -19.40 -6.45 1.18
C GLY A 163 -18.58 -6.71 2.43
N ASP A 164 -17.54 -5.90 2.62
CA ASP A 164 -16.98 -5.63 3.94
C ASP A 164 -17.41 -4.23 4.38
N ARG A 165 -17.88 -4.16 5.63
CA ARG A 165 -18.67 -3.09 6.24
C ARG A 165 -18.09 -1.69 6.03
N GLN A 166 -18.74 -0.94 5.15
CA GLN A 166 -18.62 0.50 5.02
C GLN A 166 -19.46 1.17 6.11
N MET A 167 -18.83 2.00 6.95
CA MET A 167 -19.54 2.85 7.91
C MET A 167 -20.43 3.81 7.10
N THR A 168 -21.74 3.57 7.17
CA THR A 168 -22.75 4.31 6.41
C THR A 168 -23.29 5.42 7.30
N THR A 169 -22.95 6.68 7.03
CA THR A 169 -23.80 7.81 7.42
C THR A 169 -24.94 7.86 6.41
N ARG A 170 -26.03 7.14 6.69
CA ARG A 170 -27.18 7.06 5.78
C ARG A 170 -27.98 8.37 5.82
N THR A 171 -28.17 8.97 4.64
CA THR A 171 -29.51 9.37 4.19
C THR A 171 -29.98 8.28 3.23
N ALA A 172 -31.18 7.77 3.48
CA ALA A 172 -31.76 6.66 2.72
C ALA A 172 -32.21 7.11 1.33
N GLY A 173 -31.86 6.34 0.30
CA GLY A 173 -32.54 6.39 -1.00
C GLY A 173 -31.57 6.42 -2.19
N ALA A 174 -31.46 5.28 -2.85
CA ALA A 174 -31.26 5.07 -4.30
C ALA A 174 -30.32 3.89 -4.57
N LYS A 175 -30.84 2.91 -5.31
CA LYS A 175 -30.08 1.81 -5.89
C LYS A 175 -29.13 2.35 -6.97
N SER A 176 -27.98 1.67 -7.11
CA SER A 176 -27.01 1.80 -8.21
C SER A 176 -26.22 3.10 -8.27
N LYS A 177 -24.99 3.04 -7.75
CA LYS A 177 -23.78 3.52 -8.42
C LYS A 177 -22.61 2.67 -7.93
N VAL A 178 -21.83 2.13 -8.86
CA VAL A 178 -20.49 1.61 -8.57
C VAL A 178 -19.76 2.73 -7.85
N SER A 179 -19.55 2.55 -6.54
CA SER A 179 -18.77 3.46 -5.73
C SER A 179 -17.34 3.37 -6.25
N GLN A 180 -16.91 4.36 -7.02
CA GLN A 180 -15.51 4.53 -7.39
C GLN A 180 -14.72 4.54 -6.07
N GLU A 181 -13.86 3.55 -5.87
CA GLU A 181 -13.03 3.45 -4.67
C GLU A 181 -12.05 4.63 -4.67
N VAL A 182 -12.43 5.69 -3.97
CA VAL A 182 -11.58 6.87 -3.80
C VAL A 182 -10.56 6.56 -2.71
N SER A 183 -9.41 6.00 -3.10
CA SER A 183 -8.26 5.86 -2.21
C SER A 183 -7.71 7.26 -1.90
N ILE A 184 -7.90 7.75 -0.69
CA ILE A 184 -7.31 9.01 -0.23
C ILE A 184 -5.88 8.76 0.27
N GLN A 185 -4.94 9.63 -0.10
CA GLN A 185 -3.57 9.67 0.42
C GLN A 185 -3.24 11.09 0.88
N PHE A 186 -2.46 11.22 1.95
CA PHE A 186 -1.99 12.52 2.40
C PHE A 186 -0.92 13.06 1.45
N ASN A 187 -1.10 14.31 1.01
CA ASN A 187 -0.16 15.04 0.14
C ASN A 187 1.10 15.47 0.89
N LEU A 188 2.01 16.18 0.21
CA LEU A 188 3.24 16.72 0.82
C LEU A 188 2.98 17.73 1.96
N CYS A 189 1.77 18.27 2.07
CA CYS A 189 1.33 19.20 3.11
C CYS A 189 0.45 18.52 4.18
N ASN A 190 0.37 17.18 4.19
CA ASN A 190 -0.49 16.40 5.08
C ASN A 190 -2.00 16.69 4.93
N GLU A 191 -2.46 16.97 3.71
CA GLU A 191 -3.87 17.14 3.35
C GLU A 191 -4.38 15.94 2.55
N PRO A 192 -5.67 15.58 2.67
CA PRO A 192 -6.22 14.43 1.97
C PRO A 192 -6.39 14.67 0.46
N TRP A 193 -5.60 13.99 -0.36
CA TRP A 193 -5.66 14.01 -1.83
C TRP A 193 -6.06 12.66 -2.42
N LEU A 194 -6.43 12.62 -3.70
CA LEU A 194 -6.70 11.38 -4.41
C LEU A 194 -5.38 10.64 -4.65
N LYS A 195 -5.36 9.33 -4.40
CA LYS A 195 -4.27 8.47 -4.89
C LYS A 195 -4.26 8.50 -6.41
N TYR A 196 -3.09 8.71 -6.99
CA TYR A 196 -2.90 8.57 -8.44
C TYR A 196 -3.21 7.13 -8.86
N THR A 197 -4.08 6.99 -9.86
CA THR A 197 -4.35 5.73 -10.52
C THR A 197 -4.62 6.00 -12.00
N LEU A 198 -4.18 5.09 -12.87
CA LEU A 198 -4.44 5.21 -14.30
C LEU A 198 -5.94 5.31 -14.63
N SER A 199 -6.81 4.66 -13.84
CA SER A 199 -8.26 4.76 -14.01
C SER A 199 -8.83 6.13 -13.67
N ALA A 200 -8.22 6.86 -12.73
CA ALA A 200 -8.72 8.16 -12.31
C ALA A 200 -8.21 9.32 -13.18
N ILE A 201 -7.12 9.10 -13.93
CA ILE A 201 -6.56 10.09 -14.87
C ILE A 201 -6.97 9.83 -16.33
N ALA A 202 -7.20 8.58 -16.73
CA ALA A 202 -7.48 8.27 -18.12
C ALA A 202 -8.87 8.76 -18.54
N ASP A 203 -8.96 9.29 -19.76
CA ASP A 203 -10.21 9.61 -20.43
C ASP A 203 -10.98 8.31 -20.71
N LYS A 204 -11.89 7.97 -19.80
CA LYS A 204 -12.67 6.74 -19.85
C LYS A 204 -14.15 7.05 -19.74
N GLY A 205 -14.94 6.21 -20.39
CA GLY A 205 -16.40 6.27 -20.35
C GLY A 205 -17.01 7.23 -21.36
N LEU A 206 -18.33 7.18 -21.47
CA LEU A 206 -19.09 7.90 -22.52
C LEU A 206 -19.34 9.38 -22.20
N LYS A 207 -19.05 9.81 -20.96
CA LYS A 207 -19.28 11.19 -20.52
C LYS A 207 -18.02 12.01 -20.69
N HIS A 208 -18.01 12.87 -21.71
CA HIS A 208 -16.91 13.78 -22.02
C HIS A 208 -16.55 14.68 -20.82
N SER A 209 -17.53 15.12 -20.02
CA SER A 209 -17.28 15.94 -18.82
C SER A 209 -16.45 15.25 -17.74
N GLY A 210 -16.34 13.91 -17.78
CA GLY A 210 -15.52 13.13 -16.84
C GLY A 210 -14.10 12.87 -17.33
N TRP A 211 -13.79 13.24 -18.57
CA TRP A 211 -12.45 13.08 -19.14
C TRP A 211 -11.52 14.12 -18.55
N THR A 212 -10.28 13.72 -18.25
CA THR A 212 -9.26 14.63 -17.72
C THR A 212 -8.96 15.73 -18.72
N SER A 213 -8.82 15.41 -20.01
CA SER A 213 -8.65 16.40 -21.07
C SER A 213 -9.72 17.49 -21.04
N ALA A 214 -10.99 17.09 -20.90
CA ALA A 214 -12.11 18.03 -20.81
C ALA A 214 -12.10 18.85 -19.52
N ARG A 215 -11.78 18.21 -18.38
CA ARG A 215 -11.69 18.87 -17.07
C ARG A 215 -10.59 19.93 -17.03
N LEU A 216 -9.45 19.66 -17.66
CA LEU A 216 -8.31 20.59 -17.71
C LEU A 216 -8.60 21.91 -18.43
N ARG A 217 -9.72 22.02 -19.16
CA ARG A 217 -10.17 23.29 -19.76
C ARG A 217 -10.66 24.30 -18.70
N SER A 218 -11.14 23.83 -17.55
CA SER A 218 -11.64 24.69 -16.45
C SER A 218 -10.93 24.44 -15.13
N GLU A 219 -10.21 23.33 -15.00
CA GLU A 219 -9.52 22.91 -13.79
C GLU A 219 -8.01 22.80 -14.04
N VAL A 220 -7.24 22.92 -12.96
CA VAL A 220 -5.81 22.63 -12.92
C VAL A 220 -5.62 21.32 -12.18
N LEU A 221 -4.81 20.44 -12.77
CA LEU A 221 -4.45 19.18 -12.14
C LEU A 221 -3.10 19.32 -11.44
N PHE A 222 -3.11 19.12 -10.14
CA PHE A 222 -1.89 18.95 -9.35
C PHE A 222 -1.53 17.47 -9.25
N LEU A 223 -0.25 17.17 -9.45
CA LEU A 223 0.33 15.84 -9.39
C LEU A 223 1.50 15.85 -8.42
N GLU A 224 1.64 14.80 -7.61
CA GLU A 224 2.79 14.68 -6.71
C GLU A 224 3.53 13.36 -6.89
N THR A 225 4.85 13.48 -6.80
CA THR A 225 5.77 12.36 -6.59
C THR A 225 5.97 12.15 -5.09
N THR A 226 7.00 11.40 -4.68
CA THR A 226 7.35 11.27 -3.26
C THR A 226 7.79 12.60 -2.64
N THR A 227 8.37 13.51 -3.43
CA THR A 227 9.07 14.71 -2.92
C THR A 227 8.67 16.00 -3.61
N GLU A 228 8.05 15.94 -4.78
CA GLU A 228 7.83 17.11 -5.63
C GLU A 228 6.37 17.22 -6.05
N ARG A 229 5.95 18.46 -6.31
CA ARG A 229 4.63 18.79 -6.83
C ARG A 229 4.73 19.42 -8.21
N TYR A 230 3.83 19.01 -9.07
CA TYR A 230 3.67 19.49 -10.42
C TYR A 230 2.24 19.99 -10.63
N GLN A 231 2.08 20.93 -11.55
CA GLN A 231 0.78 21.38 -12.04
C GLN A 231 0.70 21.18 -13.54
N LEU A 232 -0.49 20.80 -14.00
CA LEU A 232 -0.87 20.70 -15.40
C LEU A 232 -2.06 21.61 -15.63
N CYS A 233 -1.90 22.59 -16.52
CA CYS A 233 -2.95 23.53 -16.88
C CYS A 233 -3.08 23.67 -18.40
N CYS A 234 -4.30 23.91 -18.87
CA CYS A 234 -4.56 24.29 -20.25
C CYS A 234 -4.15 25.76 -20.48
N VAL A 235 -3.41 26.02 -21.55
CA VAL A 235 -2.95 27.37 -21.95
C VAL A 235 -3.77 27.91 -23.11
N SER A 236 -4.05 27.06 -24.09
CA SER A 236 -4.99 27.39 -25.17
C SER A 236 -5.94 26.23 -25.37
N ALA A 237 -7.22 26.49 -25.12
CA ALA A 237 -8.28 25.59 -25.51
C ALA A 237 -8.77 25.99 -26.90
N SER A 238 -8.94 25.01 -27.79
CA SER A 238 -9.58 25.24 -29.07
C SER A 238 -11.01 24.70 -29.05
N ASP A 239 -11.95 25.52 -29.48
CA ASP A 239 -13.35 25.14 -29.68
C ASP A 239 -13.57 24.45 -31.03
N ASP A 240 -12.59 24.51 -31.93
CA ASP A 240 -12.65 23.81 -33.20
C ASP A 240 -12.38 22.31 -33.01
N PRO A 241 -13.17 21.42 -33.62
CA PRO A 241 -12.96 19.97 -33.51
C PRO A 241 -11.65 19.48 -34.15
N LYS A 242 -10.94 20.34 -34.88
CA LYS A 242 -9.58 20.09 -35.43
C LYS A 242 -8.48 20.83 -34.66
N GLY A 243 -8.86 21.77 -33.81
CA GLY A 243 -7.91 22.49 -32.98
C GLY A 243 -7.47 21.61 -31.82
N LYS A 244 -6.22 21.78 -31.41
CA LYS A 244 -5.63 20.98 -30.35
C LYS A 244 -5.49 21.84 -29.10
N ASP A 245 -5.94 21.29 -27.97
CA ASP A 245 -5.71 21.92 -26.68
C ASP A 245 -4.23 21.79 -26.33
N LEU A 246 -3.61 22.91 -25.94
CA LEU A 246 -2.22 22.93 -25.52
C LEU A 246 -2.14 23.09 -24.02
N PHE A 247 -1.28 22.26 -23.41
CA PHE A 247 -1.09 22.22 -21.97
C PHE A 247 0.33 22.62 -21.59
N THR A 248 0.47 23.17 -20.39
CA THR A 248 1.77 23.42 -19.76
C THR A 248 1.92 22.54 -18.53
N PHE A 249 3.04 21.83 -18.47
CA PHE A 249 3.44 21.02 -17.33
C PHE A 249 4.57 21.73 -16.59
N ALA A 250 4.31 22.15 -15.35
CA ALA A 250 5.25 22.93 -14.56
C ALA A 250 5.47 22.29 -13.18
N LYS A 251 6.69 22.40 -12.68
CA LYS A 251 7.07 21.99 -11.32
C LYS A 251 6.85 23.16 -10.38
N CYS A 252 6.13 22.96 -9.29
CA CYS A 252 5.98 23.99 -8.25
C CYS A 252 7.32 24.14 -7.50
N GLU A 253 7.73 25.37 -7.20
CA GLU A 253 8.95 25.60 -6.40
C GLU A 253 8.84 24.97 -5.01
N ALA A 254 7.64 25.02 -4.41
CA ALA A 254 7.34 24.38 -3.14
C ALA A 254 5.92 23.78 -3.13
N PRO A 255 5.68 22.67 -2.41
CA PRO A 255 4.34 22.16 -2.18
C PRO A 255 3.60 23.07 -1.18
N LEU A 256 2.61 23.81 -1.66
CA LEU A 256 1.78 24.70 -0.83
C LEU A 256 0.48 24.01 -0.38
N PRO A 257 0.02 24.15 0.87
CA PRO A 257 -1.31 23.71 1.29
C PRO A 257 -2.43 24.27 0.40
N ILE A 258 -3.57 23.57 0.29
CA ILE A 258 -4.73 23.98 -0.53
C ILE A 258 -5.15 25.42 -0.23
N SER A 259 -5.17 25.80 1.05
CA SER A 259 -5.54 27.16 1.47
C SER A 259 -4.60 28.24 0.93
N LEU A 260 -3.33 27.91 0.71
CA LEU A 260 -2.35 28.84 0.14
C LEU A 260 -2.41 28.81 -1.39
N LEU A 261 -2.62 27.65 -2.01
CA LEU A 261 -2.84 27.57 -3.47
C LEU A 261 -4.02 28.45 -3.92
N GLN A 262 -5.14 28.40 -3.18
CA GLN A 262 -6.31 29.23 -3.47
C GLN A 262 -6.03 30.74 -3.30
N LYS A 263 -5.15 31.11 -2.36
CA LYS A 263 -4.79 32.51 -2.10
C LYS A 263 -3.80 33.07 -3.13
N THR A 264 -2.84 32.25 -3.58
CA THR A 264 -1.83 32.67 -4.56
C THR A 264 -2.33 32.56 -6.00
N GLY A 265 -3.38 31.79 -6.26
CA GLY A 265 -4.01 31.62 -7.56
C GLY A 265 -3.84 30.21 -8.11
N VAL A 266 -4.85 29.74 -8.86
CA VAL A 266 -4.85 28.43 -9.51
C VAL A 266 -5.13 28.67 -10.99
N PRO A 267 -4.19 28.40 -11.92
CA PRO A 267 -2.85 27.83 -11.73
C PRO A 267 -1.91 28.76 -10.95
N GLN A 268 -0.84 28.20 -10.37
CA GLN A 268 0.15 29.01 -9.66
C GLN A 268 0.84 29.98 -10.64
N PRO A 269 1.17 31.21 -10.19
CA PRO A 269 1.85 32.21 -11.01
C PRO A 269 3.26 31.76 -11.40
N ALA A 270 3.79 32.35 -12.48
CA ALA A 270 5.11 32.02 -13.04
C ALA A 270 6.27 32.19 -12.05
N GLU A 271 6.10 33.00 -11.01
CA GLU A 271 7.08 33.20 -9.94
C GLU A 271 7.23 31.98 -9.01
N LEU A 272 6.19 31.14 -8.91
CA LEU A 272 6.13 30.00 -8.01
C LEU A 272 6.25 28.66 -8.74
N VAL A 273 6.46 28.68 -10.05
CA VAL A 273 6.57 27.48 -10.88
C VAL A 273 7.72 27.56 -11.86
N ASN A 274 8.40 26.43 -12.03
CA ASN A 274 9.37 26.22 -13.08
C ASN A 274 8.71 25.42 -14.21
N VAL A 275 8.55 26.04 -15.39
CA VAL A 275 7.94 25.39 -16.55
C VAL A 275 8.86 24.29 -17.05
N VAL A 276 8.38 23.04 -16.99
CA VAL A 276 9.14 21.86 -17.39
C VAL A 276 8.94 21.59 -18.87
N GLU A 277 7.70 21.58 -19.32
CA GLU A 277 7.32 21.42 -20.72
C GLU A 277 6.16 22.36 -21.04
N LYS A 278 6.25 23.03 -22.19
CA LYS A 278 5.26 23.98 -22.70
C LYS A 278 4.70 23.48 -24.03
N ASP A 279 3.48 23.93 -24.34
CA ASP A 279 2.79 23.72 -25.62
C ASP A 279 2.73 22.22 -25.95
N VAL A 280 2.28 21.44 -24.96
CA VAL A 280 2.21 19.98 -25.01
C VAL A 280 0.80 19.58 -25.42
N GLU A 281 0.67 18.72 -26.44
CA GLU A 281 -0.62 18.14 -26.83
C GLU A 281 -1.07 17.07 -25.83
N TRP A 282 -2.37 16.83 -25.68
CA TRP A 282 -2.88 15.81 -24.75
C TRP A 282 -2.29 14.41 -25.01
N GLU A 283 -2.11 14.08 -26.29
CA GLU A 283 -1.59 12.80 -26.76
C GLU A 283 -0.11 12.57 -26.44
N GLU A 284 0.65 13.64 -26.13
CA GLU A 284 2.04 13.53 -25.70
C GLU A 284 2.16 13.04 -24.24
N PHE A 285 1.13 13.21 -23.42
CA PHE A 285 1.10 12.70 -22.05
C PHE A 285 0.85 11.20 -22.04
N ARG A 286 1.90 10.42 -21.84
CA ARG A 286 1.80 8.96 -21.73
C ARG A 286 1.60 8.55 -20.28
N TRP A 287 0.35 8.34 -19.89
CA TRP A 287 -0.03 7.94 -18.54
C TRP A 287 0.25 6.45 -18.30
N GLY A 288 1.11 6.15 -17.34
CA GLY A 288 1.41 4.82 -16.82
C GLY A 288 0.63 4.50 -15.54
N VAL A 289 0.75 3.26 -15.06
CA VAL A 289 0.06 2.77 -13.85
C VAL A 289 0.42 3.56 -12.60
N SER A 290 1.68 4.02 -12.51
CA SER A 290 2.21 4.82 -11.40
C SER A 290 3.20 5.89 -11.86
N SER A 291 3.15 6.27 -13.14
CA SER A 291 4.05 7.26 -13.70
C SER A 291 3.43 8.03 -14.86
N LEU A 292 4.02 9.16 -15.19
CA LEU A 292 3.78 9.93 -16.40
C LEU A 292 5.07 9.95 -17.21
N HIS A 293 5.00 9.60 -18.48
CA HIS A 293 6.09 9.77 -19.43
C HIS A 293 5.78 10.94 -20.36
N LEU A 294 6.69 11.91 -20.41
CA LEU A 294 6.56 13.08 -21.26
C LEU A 294 7.93 13.43 -21.85
N ARG A 295 8.02 13.48 -23.20
CA ARG A 295 9.23 13.86 -23.95
C ARG A 295 10.53 13.21 -23.45
N GLY A 296 10.46 11.91 -23.12
CA GLY A 296 11.60 11.12 -22.66
C GLY A 296 11.92 11.20 -21.16
N LYS A 297 11.15 11.97 -20.37
CA LYS A 297 11.25 12.03 -18.90
C LYS A 297 10.14 11.20 -18.27
N GLU A 298 10.46 10.48 -17.18
CA GLU A 298 9.49 9.73 -16.38
C GLU A 298 9.31 10.37 -15.00
N TYR A 299 8.04 10.57 -14.61
CA TYR A 299 7.65 11.11 -13.31
C TYR A 299 6.89 10.05 -12.53
N ALA A 300 7.40 9.60 -11.40
CA ALA A 300 6.76 8.58 -10.56
C ALA A 300 5.63 9.19 -9.70
N LEU A 301 4.39 9.12 -10.21
CA LEU A 301 3.22 9.75 -9.62
C LEU A 301 2.62 8.90 -8.49
N LYS A 302 2.27 9.57 -7.39
CA LYS A 302 1.65 8.95 -6.21
C LYS A 302 0.26 9.50 -5.94
N ARG A 303 0.07 10.80 -6.13
CA ARG A 303 -1.13 11.52 -5.71
C ARG A 303 -1.52 12.54 -6.76
N MET A 304 -2.81 12.86 -6.79
CA MET A 304 -3.37 13.83 -7.71
C MET A 304 -4.51 14.61 -7.06
N HIS A 305 -4.73 15.83 -7.52
CA HIS A 305 -5.83 16.65 -7.08
C HIS A 305 -6.22 17.64 -8.18
N PHE A 306 -7.51 17.74 -8.45
CA PHE A 306 -8.04 18.75 -9.37
C PHE A 306 -8.52 19.94 -8.56
N MET A 307 -8.20 21.14 -9.03
CA MET A 307 -8.67 22.38 -8.45
C MET A 307 -9.26 23.24 -9.56
N GLU A 308 -10.35 23.94 -9.28
CA GLU A 308 -10.91 24.90 -10.24
C GLU A 308 -9.88 26.00 -10.53
N ALA A 309 -9.72 26.33 -11.81
CA ALA A 309 -8.91 27.48 -12.19
C ALA A 309 -9.65 28.75 -11.73
N CYS A 310 -9.01 29.54 -10.88
CA CYS A 310 -9.46 30.92 -10.66
C CYS A 310 -9.22 31.66 -11.96
N GLN A 311 -10.29 32.02 -12.67
CA GLN A 311 -10.18 32.94 -13.80
C GLN A 311 -9.42 34.18 -13.32
N THR A 312 -8.24 34.42 -13.88
CA THR A 312 -7.69 35.76 -13.89
C THR A 312 -8.75 36.62 -14.56
N ALA A 313 -9.35 37.54 -13.80
CA ALA A 313 -10.09 38.62 -14.41
C ALA A 313 -9.15 39.24 -15.46
N ALA A 314 -9.51 39.10 -16.72
CA ALA A 314 -8.86 39.81 -17.81
C ALA A 314 -9.02 41.32 -17.59
#